data_AF-A0A450VXL6-F1
#
_entry.id   AF-A0A450VXL6-F1
#
_cell.length_a   1.000
_cell.length_b   1.000
_cell.length_c   1.000
_cell.angle_alpha   90.00
_cell.angle_beta   90.00
_cell.angle_gamma   90.00
#
_symmetry.space_group_name_H-M   'P 1'
#
loop_
_entity.id
_entity.type
_entity.pdbx_description
1 polymer ?
#
loop_
_entity_poly.entity_id
_entity_poly.type
_entity_poly.pdbx_seq_one_letter_code
_entity_poly.pdbx_strand_id
1 'polypeptide(L)'
;MASEICPEKQYSLANTNYIATMTFARIDARFVAVMAHETPGRGMIPSPYHTRCIQAGEIHELAYVKGNTDGTVNLNDVWYLGFVEFLQGGVLAKGTRLGFQGRTMGTLVAFDETHAPNHLNILISTLEPKTGRKLDINIGALCTFFYPSN
;
A
#
# COMPACT_ATOMS: atom_id res chain seq x y z
N MET A 1 10.67 -6.21 -34.25
CA MET A 1 9.64 -7.01 -33.55
C MET A 1 9.08 -6.14 -32.46
N ALA A 2 7.78 -5.82 -32.56
CA ALA A 2 7.11 -4.93 -31.62
C ALA A 2 7.04 -5.62 -30.24
N SER A 3 7.47 -4.90 -29.20
CA SER A 3 7.26 -5.29 -27.81
C SER A 3 5.77 -5.35 -27.53
N GLU A 4 5.26 -6.53 -27.18
CA GLU A 4 3.91 -6.69 -26.66
C GLU A 4 3.76 -5.85 -25.40
N ILE A 5 3.04 -4.73 -25.53
CA ILE A 5 2.62 -3.90 -24.41
C ILE A 5 1.65 -4.78 -23.62
N CYS A 6 2.06 -5.22 -22.44
CA CYS A 6 1.19 -5.94 -21.52
C CYS A 6 -0.02 -5.03 -21.21
N PRO A 7 -1.27 -5.46 -21.46
CA PRO A 7 -2.43 -4.60 -21.24
C PRO A 7 -2.46 -4.15 -19.77
N GLU A 8 -2.69 -2.86 -19.54
CA GLU A 8 -2.80 -2.30 -18.20
C GLU A 8 -3.84 -3.09 -17.39
N LYS A 9 -3.39 -3.85 -16.40
CA LYS A 9 -4.29 -4.59 -15.51
C LYS A 9 -5.01 -3.58 -14.61
N GLN A 10 -6.25 -3.25 -14.96
CA GLN A 10 -7.16 -2.47 -14.12
C GLN A 10 -7.75 -3.37 -13.04
N TYR A 11 -7.50 -3.04 -11.76
CA TYR A 11 -8.04 -3.77 -10.62
C TYR A 11 -9.26 -3.04 -10.04
N SER A 12 -10.38 -3.75 -9.90
CA SER A 12 -11.59 -3.24 -9.25
C SER A 12 -11.50 -3.43 -7.74
N LEU A 13 -11.85 -2.39 -6.98
CA LEU A 13 -11.95 -2.42 -5.52
C LEU A 13 -13.23 -3.12 -5.02
N ALA A 14 -14.16 -3.45 -5.92
CA ALA A 14 -15.49 -3.94 -5.58
C ALA A 14 -15.52 -5.45 -5.35
N ASN A 15 -15.38 -5.85 -4.08
CA ASN A 15 -16.17 -6.90 -3.41
C ASN A 15 -15.40 -7.39 -2.17
N THR A 16 -15.72 -6.82 -1.00
CA THR A 16 -15.33 -7.45 0.27
C THR A 16 -16.41 -7.24 1.33
N ASN A 17 -17.56 -7.88 1.15
CA ASN A 17 -18.74 -7.71 2.02
C ASN A 17 -18.46 -7.93 3.52
N TYR A 18 -17.43 -8.71 3.87
CA TYR A 18 -17.07 -8.94 5.27
C TYR A 18 -16.19 -7.83 5.87
N ILE A 19 -15.44 -7.05 5.08
CA ILE A 19 -14.64 -5.93 5.64
C ILE A 19 -15.58 -4.87 6.21
N ALA A 20 -16.72 -4.62 5.54
CA ALA A 20 -17.72 -3.65 6.00
C ALA A 20 -18.37 -4.03 7.34
N THR A 21 -18.28 -5.30 7.76
CA THR A 21 -18.79 -5.79 9.05
C THR A 21 -17.71 -5.79 10.15
N MET A 22 -16.51 -5.27 9.87
CA MET A 22 -15.39 -5.22 10.81
C MET A 22 -15.11 -3.79 11.27
N THR A 23 -14.66 -3.66 12.52
CA THR A 23 -14.08 -2.42 13.04
C THR A 23 -12.58 -2.62 13.20
N PHE A 24 -11.79 -1.65 12.75
CA PHE A 24 -10.33 -1.72 12.78
C PHE A 24 -9.77 -0.71 13.75
N ALA A 25 -8.79 -1.13 14.55
CA ALA A 25 -7.99 -0.20 15.33
C ALA A 25 -7.13 0.66 14.40
N ARG A 26 -6.86 1.89 14.84
CA ARG A 26 -5.77 2.70 14.28
C ARG A 26 -4.44 1.99 14.57
N ILE A 27 -3.52 1.97 13.61
CA ILE A 27 -2.22 1.29 13.71
C ILE A 27 -1.12 2.28 13.36
N ASP A 28 -0.23 2.56 14.31
CA ASP A 28 0.94 3.40 14.07
C ASP A 28 2.14 2.58 13.60
N ALA A 29 2.93 3.17 12.71
CA ALA A 29 4.13 2.60 12.15
C ALA A 29 5.20 3.68 11.96
N ARG A 30 6.44 3.26 11.73
CA ARG A 30 7.59 4.15 11.55
C ARG A 30 8.43 3.73 10.36
N PHE A 31 8.80 4.68 9.51
CA PHE A 31 9.73 4.41 8.41
C PHE A 31 11.11 4.00 8.94
N VAL A 32 11.55 2.80 8.56
CA VAL A 32 12.88 2.24 8.88
C VAL A 32 13.82 2.25 7.67
N ALA A 33 13.26 2.38 6.47
CA ALA A 33 13.99 2.73 5.26
C ALA A 33 13.12 3.63 4.38
N VAL A 34 13.74 4.54 3.64
CA VAL A 34 13.05 5.41 2.67
C VAL A 34 13.65 5.18 1.30
N MET A 35 12.79 5.00 0.30
CA MET A 35 13.20 4.63 -1.06
C MET A 35 12.98 5.79 -2.04
N ALA A 36 13.83 5.80 -3.07
CA ALA A 36 13.75 6.75 -4.19
C ALA A 36 13.52 6.03 -5.53
N HIS A 37 13.18 4.74 -5.48
CA HIS A 37 13.05 3.89 -6.65
C HIS A 37 11.62 3.89 -7.18
N GLU A 38 11.49 3.84 -8.50
CA GLU A 38 10.23 3.59 -9.22
C GLU A 38 10.52 2.53 -10.28
N THR A 39 9.57 1.64 -10.51
CA THR A 39 9.70 0.54 -11.48
C THR A 39 8.46 0.52 -12.37
N PRO A 40 8.52 1.18 -13.54
CA PRO A 40 7.49 1.01 -14.56
C PRO A 40 7.42 -0.45 -15.02
N GLY A 41 6.22 -0.96 -15.29
CA GLY A 41 6.03 -2.34 -15.78
C GLY A 41 6.40 -3.44 -14.78
N ARG A 42 6.51 -3.13 -13.48
CA ARG A 42 6.81 -4.11 -12.43
C ARG A 42 5.75 -5.22 -12.35
N GLY A 43 4.49 -4.90 -12.64
CA GLY A 43 3.39 -5.86 -12.68
C GLY A 43 3.14 -6.53 -11.33
N MET A 44 2.66 -5.78 -10.34
CA MET A 44 2.34 -6.34 -9.02
C MET A 44 1.24 -7.41 -9.12
N ILE A 45 1.38 -8.48 -8.34
CA ILE A 45 0.43 -9.60 -8.32
C ILE A 45 -0.37 -9.51 -7.02
N PRO A 46 -1.61 -8.96 -7.07
CA PRO A 46 -2.40 -8.79 -5.86
C PRO A 46 -2.72 -10.16 -5.26
N SER A 47 -2.42 -10.31 -3.98
CA SER A 47 -2.84 -11.43 -3.15
C SER A 47 -4.36 -11.62 -3.23
N PRO A 48 -4.85 -12.88 -3.20
CA PRO A 48 -6.29 -13.17 -3.22
C PRO A 48 -7.00 -12.73 -1.94
N TYR A 49 -6.25 -12.44 -0.89
CA TYR A 49 -6.78 -12.08 0.42
C TYR A 49 -6.93 -10.56 0.57
N HIS A 50 -7.94 -10.14 1.31
CA HIS A 50 -8.29 -8.71 1.45
C HIS A 50 -7.88 -8.12 2.81
N THR A 51 -7.42 -8.95 3.73
CA THR A 51 -6.91 -8.55 5.05
C THR A 51 -5.62 -9.26 5.39
N ARG A 52 -4.79 -8.64 6.24
CA ARG A 52 -3.56 -9.22 6.78
C ARG A 52 -3.44 -8.86 8.26
N CYS A 53 -3.19 -9.87 9.10
CA CYS A 53 -2.68 -9.61 10.43
C CYS A 53 -1.25 -9.09 10.32
N ILE A 54 -0.91 -8.17 11.21
CA ILE A 54 0.44 -7.69 11.44
C ILE A 54 0.78 -7.83 12.93
N GLN A 55 2.05 -8.05 13.24
CA GLN A 55 2.56 -8.06 14.60
C GLN A 55 3.36 -6.78 14.89
N ALA A 56 3.44 -6.41 16.17
CA ALA A 56 4.35 -5.36 16.58
C ALA A 56 5.80 -5.78 16.28
N GLY A 57 6.57 -4.87 15.67
CA GLY A 57 7.96 -5.11 15.24
C GLY A 57 8.09 -5.72 13.84
N GLU A 58 7.00 -6.14 13.19
CA GLU A 58 7.08 -6.57 11.78
C GLU A 58 7.41 -5.40 10.86
N ILE A 59 8.23 -5.68 9.85
CA ILE A 59 8.67 -4.70 8.86
C ILE A 59 8.09 -5.06 7.49
N HIS A 60 7.38 -4.13 6.86
CA HIS A 60 6.81 -4.31 5.53
C HIS A 60 7.09 -3.14 4.59
N GLU A 61 7.03 -3.42 3.29
CA GLU A 61 7.33 -2.46 2.24
C GLU A 61 6.06 -1.71 1.82
N LEU A 62 6.12 -0.38 1.82
CA LEU A 62 5.06 0.47 1.31
C LEU A 62 5.40 0.92 -0.10
N ALA A 63 4.46 0.71 -1.01
CA ALA A 63 4.60 1.11 -2.40
C ALA A 63 3.32 1.75 -2.90
N TYR A 64 3.46 2.80 -3.70
CA TYR A 64 2.35 3.37 -4.44
C TYR A 64 2.12 2.66 -5.75
N VAL A 65 0.84 2.59 -6.09
CA VAL A 65 0.30 2.27 -7.40
C VAL A 65 -0.62 3.41 -7.83
N LYS A 66 -0.76 3.62 -9.14
CA LYS A 66 -1.52 4.78 -9.64
C LYS A 66 -3.01 4.45 -9.67
N GLY A 67 -3.79 5.24 -8.93
CA GLY A 67 -5.24 5.26 -9.03
C GLY A 67 -5.72 6.15 -10.17
N ASN A 68 -6.93 5.88 -10.65
CA ASN A 68 -7.65 6.69 -11.63
C ASN A 68 -8.88 7.35 -10.99
N THR A 69 -9.38 8.42 -11.60
CA THR A 69 -10.57 9.15 -11.12
C THR A 69 -11.87 8.34 -11.20
N ASP A 70 -11.89 7.29 -12.02
CA ASP A 70 -13.00 6.33 -12.13
C ASP A 70 -12.98 5.23 -11.06
N GLY A 71 -12.01 5.27 -10.14
CA GLY A 71 -11.85 4.29 -9.06
C GLY A 71 -11.07 3.03 -9.44
N THR A 72 -10.62 2.89 -10.68
CA THR A 72 -9.71 1.81 -11.08
C THR A 72 -8.28 2.08 -10.59
N VAL A 73 -7.48 1.03 -10.48
CA VAL A 73 -6.06 1.13 -10.10
C VAL A 73 -5.20 0.38 -11.10
N ASN A 74 -4.12 1.03 -11.54
CA ASN A 74 -3.04 0.43 -12.33
C ASN A 74 -2.00 -0.16 -11.38
N LEU A 75 -1.88 -1.49 -11.36
CA LEU A 75 -0.91 -2.23 -10.54
C LEU A 75 0.41 -2.53 -11.29
N ASN A 76 0.57 -2.01 -12.50
CA ASN A 76 1.73 -2.29 -13.35
C ASN A 76 2.93 -1.44 -12.94
N ASP A 77 2.71 -0.14 -12.70
CA ASP A 77 3.77 0.80 -12.32
C ASP A 77 3.79 1.03 -10.82
N VAL A 78 4.99 1.10 -10.25
CA VAL A 78 5.19 1.12 -8.80
C VAL A 78 6.19 2.20 -8.39
N TRP A 79 5.84 2.96 -7.35
CA TRP A 79 6.72 3.94 -6.71
C TRP A 79 6.94 3.56 -5.26
N TYR A 80 8.17 3.24 -4.88
CA TYR A 80 8.46 2.75 -3.53
C TYR A 80 8.58 3.90 -2.54
N LEU A 81 7.82 3.82 -1.44
CA LEU A 81 7.92 4.78 -0.34
C LEU A 81 9.08 4.38 0.57
N GLY A 82 9.15 3.10 0.91
CA GLY A 82 10.15 2.54 1.82
C GLY A 82 9.55 1.46 2.71
N PHE A 83 10.29 1.10 3.75
CA PHE A 83 9.89 0.07 4.70
C PHE A 83 9.41 0.72 5.99
N VAL A 84 8.34 0.18 6.58
CA VAL A 84 7.83 0.60 7.88
C VAL A 84 7.83 -0.54 8.87
N GLU A 85 8.23 -0.24 10.10
CA GLU A 85 8.05 -1.10 11.27
C GLU A 85 6.71 -0.76 11.92
N PHE A 86 5.87 -1.76 12.16
CA PHE A 86 4.61 -1.58 12.87
C PHE A 86 4.84 -1.52 14.38
N LEU A 87 4.32 -0.48 15.04
CA LEU A 87 4.54 -0.26 16.48
C LEU A 87 3.55 -1.04 17.36
N GLN A 88 2.52 -1.62 16.75
CA GLN A 88 1.50 -2.44 17.38
C GLN A 88 0.98 -3.49 16.42
N GLY A 89 0.50 -4.61 16.96
CA GLY A 89 -0.21 -5.61 16.17
C GLY A 89 -1.62 -5.15 15.79
N GLY A 90 -2.19 -5.78 14.78
CA GLY A 90 -3.51 -5.43 14.27
C GLY A 90 -3.87 -6.15 12.97
N VAL A 91 -4.95 -5.67 12.33
CA VAL A 91 -5.40 -6.18 11.04
C VAL A 91 -5.45 -5.01 10.06
N LEU A 92 -4.70 -5.12 8.97
CA LEU A 92 -4.83 -4.24 7.80
C LEU A 92 -5.86 -4.82 6.84
N ALA A 93 -6.63 -3.95 6.20
CA ALA A 93 -7.68 -4.33 5.26
C ALA A 93 -7.65 -3.44 4.02
N LYS A 94 -8.06 -3.97 2.87
CA LYS A 94 -8.33 -3.13 1.69
C LYS A 94 -9.32 -2.04 2.07
N GLY A 95 -9.03 -0.79 1.73
CA GLY A 95 -9.77 0.40 2.16
C GLY A 95 -9.14 1.16 3.33
N THR A 96 -8.19 0.56 4.05
CA THR A 96 -7.40 1.28 5.08
C THR A 96 -6.65 2.46 4.45
N ARG A 97 -6.72 3.64 5.06
CA ARG A 97 -5.99 4.84 4.63
C ARG A 97 -4.62 4.89 5.28
N LEU A 98 -3.63 5.33 4.51
CA LEU A 98 -2.31 5.71 5.01
C LEU A 98 -2.31 7.22 5.32
N GLY A 99 -1.98 7.57 6.55
CA GLY A 99 -1.81 8.94 7.02
C GLY A 99 -0.35 9.26 7.31
N PHE A 100 0.07 10.49 7.00
CA PHE A 100 1.41 11.01 7.26
C PHE A 100 1.33 12.53 7.41
N GLN A 101 1.95 13.11 8.44
CA GLN A 101 1.98 14.56 8.68
C GLN A 101 0.58 15.22 8.61
N GLY A 102 -0.45 14.58 9.18
CA GLY A 102 -1.81 15.11 9.20
C GLY A 102 -2.58 15.03 7.88
N ARG A 103 -1.98 14.52 6.80
CA ARG A 103 -2.66 14.29 5.50
C ARG A 103 -2.88 12.81 5.22
N THR A 104 -3.92 12.50 4.44
CA THR A 104 -4.09 11.16 3.84
C THR A 104 -3.22 11.07 2.60
N MET A 105 -2.37 10.05 2.55
CA MET A 105 -1.43 9.77 1.48
C MET A 105 -2.04 8.91 0.36
N GLY A 106 -2.95 8.01 0.74
CA GLY A 106 -3.63 7.12 -0.18
C GLY A 106 -4.39 6.01 0.56
N THR A 107 -4.85 5.03 -0.21
CA THR A 107 -5.68 3.91 0.29
C THR A 107 -5.01 2.57 -0.01
N LEU A 108 -4.96 1.66 0.95
CA LEU A 108 -4.53 0.28 0.75
C LEU A 108 -5.50 -0.44 -0.19
N VAL A 109 -5.00 -0.91 -1.32
CA VAL A 109 -5.81 -1.56 -2.37
C VAL A 109 -5.48 -3.02 -2.57
N ALA A 110 -4.26 -3.43 -2.23
CA ALA A 110 -3.82 -4.81 -2.33
C ALA A 110 -2.59 -5.08 -1.46
N PHE A 111 -2.36 -6.35 -1.21
CA PHE A 111 -1.08 -6.87 -0.75
C PHE A 111 -0.44 -7.61 -1.92
N ASP A 112 0.88 -7.60 -2.03
CA ASP A 112 1.63 -8.48 -2.91
C ASP A 112 2.60 -9.31 -2.06
N GLU A 113 2.63 -10.62 -2.33
CA GLU A 113 3.30 -11.62 -1.50
C GLU A 113 4.61 -12.12 -2.14
N THR A 114 5.14 -11.39 -3.13
CA THR A 114 6.36 -11.80 -3.85
C THR A 114 7.54 -12.06 -2.92
N HIS A 115 7.61 -11.35 -1.79
CA HIS A 115 8.69 -11.46 -0.80
C HIS A 115 8.28 -12.19 0.49
N ALA A 116 7.10 -12.81 0.54
CA ALA A 116 6.71 -13.61 1.69
C ALA A 116 7.67 -14.81 1.87
N PRO A 117 8.02 -15.18 3.12
CA PRO A 117 7.49 -14.68 4.39
C PRO A 117 8.28 -13.49 4.98
N ASN A 118 9.29 -12.95 4.28
CA ASN A 118 10.12 -11.86 4.80
C ASN A 118 9.28 -10.60 5.04
N HIS A 119 8.64 -10.11 3.98
CA HIS A 119 7.78 -8.96 4.06
C HIS A 119 6.68 -9.00 3.00
N LEU A 120 5.63 -8.22 3.26
CA LEU A 120 4.58 -7.93 2.28
C LEU A 120 4.86 -6.62 1.58
N ASN A 121 4.51 -6.56 0.30
CA ASN A 121 4.30 -5.30 -0.39
C ASN A 121 2.88 -4.82 -0.07
N ILE A 122 2.76 -3.72 0.67
CA ILE A 122 1.49 -3.08 0.97
C ILE A 122 1.26 -1.99 -0.06
N LEU A 123 0.31 -2.24 -0.98
CA LEU A 123 0.07 -1.39 -2.14
C LEU A 123 -0.96 -0.32 -1.80
N ILE A 124 -0.51 0.93 -1.84
CA ILE A 124 -1.30 2.11 -1.56
C ILE A 124 -1.64 2.81 -2.90
N SER A 125 -2.92 3.03 -3.18
CA SER A 125 -3.36 3.77 -4.36
C SER A 125 -3.42 5.26 -4.08
N THR A 126 -2.94 6.05 -5.05
CA THR A 126 -3.03 7.51 -5.08
C THR A 126 -3.07 8.03 -6.52
N LEU A 127 -3.63 9.21 -6.75
CA LEU A 127 -3.69 9.83 -8.08
C LEU A 127 -2.31 10.34 -8.55
N GLU A 128 -1.47 10.76 -7.61
CA GLU A 128 -0.17 11.38 -7.88
C GLU A 128 0.96 10.63 -7.16
N PRO A 129 1.34 9.43 -7.63
CA PRO A 129 2.34 8.63 -6.95
C PRO A 129 3.73 9.29 -7.02
N LYS A 130 4.42 9.30 -5.88
CA LYS A 130 5.79 9.78 -5.72
C LYS A 130 6.55 8.81 -4.81
N THR A 131 7.84 8.65 -5.04
CA THR A 131 8.70 7.85 -4.16
C THR A 131 8.84 8.51 -2.80
N GLY A 132 9.24 7.75 -1.77
CA GLY A 132 9.34 8.28 -0.40
C GLY A 132 10.29 9.46 -0.30
N ARG A 133 11.40 9.42 -1.05
CA ARG A 133 12.34 10.55 -1.12
C ARG A 133 11.75 11.79 -1.79
N LYS A 134 10.93 11.63 -2.84
CA LYS A 134 10.22 12.75 -3.49
C LYS A 134 9.10 13.34 -2.61
N LEU A 135 8.75 12.66 -1.51
CA LEU A 135 7.77 13.08 -0.52
C LEU A 135 8.40 13.65 0.76
N ASP A 136 9.72 13.81 0.79
CA ASP A 136 10.49 14.28 1.95
C ASP A 136 10.24 13.43 3.21
N ILE A 137 10.00 12.13 3.03
CA ILE A 137 9.91 11.18 4.14
C ILE A 137 11.33 10.96 4.69
N ASN A 138 11.45 11.09 6.01
CA ASN A 138 12.70 10.81 6.73
C ASN A 138 12.63 9.45 7.43
N ILE A 139 13.78 8.80 7.62
CA ILE A 139 13.88 7.65 8.53
C ILE A 139 13.41 8.10 9.91
N GLY A 140 12.64 7.23 10.58
CA GLY A 140 12.04 7.52 11.88
C GLY A 140 10.73 8.29 11.81
N ALA A 141 10.31 8.75 10.63
CA ALA A 141 9.04 9.46 10.50
C ALA A 141 7.86 8.52 10.77
N LEU A 142 6.87 9.02 11.51
CA LEU A 142 5.66 8.26 11.86
C LEU A 142 4.63 8.33 10.74
N CYS A 143 4.00 7.20 10.48
CA CYS A 143 2.80 7.11 9.67
C CYS A 143 1.74 6.31 10.42
N THR A 144 0.49 6.45 9.97
CA THR A 144 -0.62 5.75 10.61
C THR A 144 -1.53 5.14 9.57
N PHE A 145 -1.96 3.91 9.83
CA PHE A 145 -3.01 3.22 9.13
C PHE A 145 -4.33 3.37 9.90
N PHE A 146 -5.38 3.79 9.20
CA PHE A 146 -6.71 3.91 9.80
C PHE A 146 -7.79 3.56 8.77
N TYR A 147 -8.76 2.76 9.16
CA TYR A 147 -9.93 2.51 8.31
C TYR A 147 -10.90 3.69 8.45
N PRO A 148 -11.39 4.29 7.35
CA PRO A 148 -12.37 5.36 7.45
C PRO A 148 -13.62 4.82 8.14
N SER A 149 -14.09 5.52 9.18
CA SER A 149 -15.36 5.20 9.82
C SER A 149 -16.47 5.15 8.77
N ASN A 150 -17.35 4.14 8.86
CA ASN A 150 -18.63 4.16 8.14
C ASN A 150 -19.47 5.37 8.53
#